data_AF-A0A6B3EEP3-F1
#
_entry.id   AF-A0A6B3EEP3-F1
#
_cell.length_a   1.000
_cell.length_b   1.000
_cell.length_c   1.000
_cell.angle_alpha   90.00
_cell.angle_beta   90.00
_cell.angle_gamma   90.00
#
_symmetry.space_group_name_H-M   'P 1'
#
loop_
_entity.id
_entity.type
_entity.pdbx_description
1 polymer ?
#
loop_
_entity_poly.entity_id
_entity_poly.type
_entity_poly.pdbx_seq_one_letter_code
_entity_poly.pdbx_strand_id
1 'polypeptide(L)'
;LVAQTHTLRGVAALSRTGARERLLTLGSRYAEYIGWLFQEDGDERAALWWTREAVDLAAAGGDRALAGYALVRRALVTLYRED
;
A
#
# COMPACT_ATOMS: atom_id res chain seq x y z
N LEU A 1 3.66 -11.75 -3.70
CA LEU A 1 3.54 -10.61 -2.75
C LEU A 1 2.09 -10.29 -2.39
N VAL A 2 1.15 -10.34 -3.33
CA VAL A 2 -0.29 -10.14 -3.08
C VAL A 2 -0.82 -10.99 -1.91
N ALA A 3 -0.63 -12.31 -1.97
CA ALA A 3 -1.05 -13.21 -0.89
C ALA A 3 -0.42 -12.87 0.48
N GLN A 4 0.84 -12.45 0.49
CA GLN A 4 1.53 -12.06 1.73
C GLN A 4 0.95 -10.77 2.32
N THR A 5 0.55 -9.81 1.48
CA THR A 5 -0.12 -8.56 1.94
C THR A 5 -1.48 -8.86 2.58
N HIS A 6 -2.26 -9.78 1.98
CA HIS A 6 -3.51 -10.24 2.58
C HIS A 6 -3.29 -10.97 3.90
N THR A 7 -2.28 -11.83 3.99
CA THR A 7 -1.90 -12.49 5.25
C THR A 7 -1.52 -11.49 6.32
N LEU A 8 -0.71 -10.48 6.00
CA LEU A 8 -0.32 -9.42 6.95
C LEU A 8 -1.54 -8.67 7.49
N ARG A 9 -2.51 -8.34 6.63
CA ARG A 9 -3.78 -7.73 7.05
C ARG A 9 -4.59 -8.63 7.98
N GLY A 10 -4.70 -9.92 7.64
CA GLY A 10 -5.42 -10.90 8.45
C GLY A 10 -4.80 -11.07 9.85
N VAL A 11 -3.47 -11.19 9.92
CA VAL A 11 -2.76 -11.33 11.21
C VAL A 11 -2.80 -10.03 12.02
N ALA A 12 -2.75 -8.87 11.37
CA ALA A 12 -2.88 -7.57 12.03
C ALA A 12 -4.25 -7.42 12.73
N ALA A 13 -5.32 -7.92 12.12
CA ALA A 13 -6.67 -7.89 12.70
C ALA A 13 -6.79 -8.68 14.01
N LEU A 14 -5.92 -9.68 14.21
CA LEU A 14 -5.90 -10.55 15.39
C LEU A 14 -4.86 -10.13 16.45
N SER A 15 -4.08 -9.08 16.17
CA SER A 15 -2.91 -8.71 16.98
C SER A 15 -3.19 -7.59 17.98
N ARG A 16 -2.43 -7.59 19.08
CA ARG A 16 -2.38 -6.45 20.04
C ARG A 16 -1.81 -5.20 19.36
N THR A 17 -2.18 -4.01 19.84
CA THR A 17 -1.95 -2.70 19.19
C THR A 17 -0.55 -2.51 18.59
N GLY A 18 0.53 -2.71 19.36
CA GLY A 18 1.90 -2.51 18.84
C GLY A 18 2.37 -3.55 17.83
N ALA A 19 1.82 -4.77 17.83
CA ALA A 19 2.09 -5.77 16.78
C ALA A 19 1.25 -5.50 15.54
N ARG A 20 -0.01 -5.08 15.72
CA ARG A 20 -0.91 -4.66 14.65
C ARG A 20 -0.31 -3.53 13.83
N GLU A 21 0.19 -2.47 14.48
CA GLU A 21 0.80 -1.32 13.79
C GLU A 21 1.99 -1.74 12.90
N ARG A 22 2.92 -2.54 13.45
CA ARG A 22 4.08 -3.04 12.67
C ARG A 22 3.68 -3.89 11.47
N LEU A 23 2.66 -4.74 11.62
CA LEU A 23 2.15 -5.57 10.53
C LEU A 23 1.48 -4.72 9.43
N LEU A 24 0.75 -3.67 9.81
CA LEU A 24 0.16 -2.74 8.86
C LEU A 24 1.23 -1.93 8.12
N THR A 25 2.27 -1.45 8.80
CA THR A 25 3.41 -0.77 8.17
C THR A 25 4.17 -1.68 7.20
N LEU A 26 4.33 -2.97 7.53
CA LEU A 26 4.90 -3.93 6.58
C LEU A 26 3.96 -4.15 5.38
N GLY A 27 2.66 -4.28 5.64
CA GLY A 27 1.62 -4.41 4.62
C GLY A 27 1.61 -3.23 3.64
N SER A 28 1.76 -1.99 4.12
CA SER A 28 1.81 -0.82 3.25
C SER A 28 3.00 -0.81 2.30
N ARG A 29 4.18 -1.29 2.74
CA ARG A 29 5.35 -1.40 1.87
C ARG A 29 5.14 -2.46 0.78
N TYR A 30 4.47 -3.55 1.13
CA TYR A 30 4.14 -4.58 0.13
C TYR A 30 3.10 -4.07 -0.85
N ALA A 31 2.07 -3.37 -0.39
CA ALA A 31 1.08 -2.75 -1.25
C ALA A 31 1.71 -1.73 -2.21
N GLU A 32 2.63 -0.89 -1.72
CA GLU A 32 3.37 0.07 -2.56
C GLU A 32 4.18 -0.64 -3.65
N TYR A 33 4.93 -1.67 -3.27
CA TYR A 33 5.76 -2.41 -4.22
C TYR A 33 4.91 -3.19 -5.24
N ILE A 34 3.79 -3.79 -4.82
CA ILE A 34 2.83 -4.42 -5.74
C ILE A 34 2.24 -3.39 -6.71
N GLY A 35 1.90 -2.20 -6.22
CA GLY A 35 1.42 -1.10 -7.07
C GLY A 35 2.43 -0.70 -8.13
N TRP A 36 3.73 -0.68 -7.80
CA TRP A 36 4.78 -0.49 -8.78
C TRP A 36 4.83 -1.62 -9.81
N LEU A 37 4.77 -2.88 -9.39
CA LEU A 37 4.80 -4.02 -10.33
C LEU A 37 3.64 -3.97 -11.34
N PHE A 38 2.43 -3.63 -10.90
CA PHE A 38 1.30 -3.48 -11.81
C PHE A 38 1.44 -2.28 -12.76
N GLN A 39 2.08 -1.19 -12.30
CA GLN A 39 2.38 -0.07 -13.18
C GLN A 39 3.38 -0.48 -14.27
N GLU A 40 4.45 -1.22 -13.92
CA GLU A 40 5.42 -1.73 -14.90
C GLU A 40 4.81 -2.75 -15.87
N ASP A 41 3.79 -3.50 -15.43
CA ASP A 41 3.03 -4.43 -16.27
C ASP A 41 1.97 -3.71 -17.15
N GLY A 42 1.75 -2.42 -16.95
CA GLY A 42 0.75 -1.61 -17.68
C GLY A 42 -0.67 -1.68 -17.12
N ASP A 43 -0.92 -2.41 -16.02
CA ASP A 43 -2.20 -2.40 -15.32
C ASP A 43 -2.27 -1.22 -14.33
N GLU A 44 -2.49 -0.04 -14.89
CA GLU A 44 -2.56 1.20 -14.13
C GLU A 44 -3.75 1.24 -13.14
N ARG A 45 -4.84 0.51 -13.43
CA ARG A 45 -5.99 0.42 -12.51
C ARG A 45 -5.59 -0.34 -11.26
N ALA A 46 -4.90 -1.47 -11.41
CA ALA A 46 -4.34 -2.18 -10.27
C ALA A 46 -3.28 -1.34 -9.55
N ALA A 47 -2.43 -0.61 -10.27
CA ALA A 47 -1.46 0.31 -9.66
C ALA A 47 -2.13 1.39 -8.79
N LEU A 48 -3.21 2.02 -9.26
CA LEU A 48 -3.98 2.99 -8.50
C LEU A 48 -4.68 2.37 -7.27
N TRP A 49 -5.17 1.14 -7.39
CA TRP A 49 -5.78 0.44 -6.28
C TRP A 49 -4.75 0.13 -5.19
N TRP A 50 -3.62 -0.47 -5.56
CA TRP A 50 -2.57 -0.85 -4.60
C TRP A 50 -1.88 0.34 -3.95
N THR A 51 -1.68 1.44 -4.68
CA THR A 51 -1.13 2.68 -4.09
C THR A 51 -2.08 3.32 -3.09
N ARG A 52 -3.41 3.23 -3.30
CA ARG A 52 -4.39 3.64 -2.29
C ARG A 52 -4.33 2.74 -1.06
N GLU A 53 -4.28 1.42 -1.23
CA GLU A 53 -4.14 0.48 -0.11
C GLU A 53 -2.85 0.74 0.68
N ALA A 54 -1.75 1.12 0.02
CA ALA A 54 -0.50 1.50 0.69
C ALA A 54 -0.68 2.72 1.60
N VAL A 55 -1.44 3.74 1.16
CA VAL A 55 -1.79 4.92 1.97
C VAL A 55 -2.59 4.51 3.21
N ASP A 56 -3.64 3.72 3.02
CA ASP A 56 -4.55 3.34 4.11
C ASP A 56 -3.85 2.48 5.16
N LEU A 57 -3.02 1.52 4.72
CA LEU A 57 -2.23 0.67 5.61
C LEU A 57 -1.15 1.46 6.34
N ALA A 58 -0.48 2.40 5.67
CA ALA A 58 0.56 3.23 6.28
C ALA A 58 -0.02 4.16 7.34
N ALA A 59 -1.16 4.79 7.05
CA ALA A 59 -1.89 5.63 8.00
C ALA A 59 -2.33 4.82 9.23
N ALA A 60 -2.87 3.61 9.02
CA ALA A 60 -3.31 2.73 10.11
C ALA A 60 -2.16 2.10 10.90
N GLY A 61 -0.96 1.97 10.31
CA GLY A 61 0.27 1.54 10.96
C GLY A 61 1.08 2.66 11.62
N GLY A 62 0.68 3.93 11.43
CA GLY A 62 1.38 5.10 11.97
C GLY A 62 2.59 5.58 11.14
N ASP A 63 2.83 5.01 9.95
CA ASP A 63 3.92 5.40 9.05
C ASP A 63 3.48 6.58 8.15
N ARG A 64 3.49 7.79 8.72
CA ARG A 64 3.08 9.01 8.00
C ARG A 64 3.96 9.33 6.80
N ALA A 65 5.25 8.98 6.85
CA ALA A 65 6.18 9.22 5.75
C ALA A 65 5.80 8.37 4.54
N LEU A 66 5.54 7.07 4.75
CA LEU A 66 5.10 6.18 3.68
C LEU A 66 3.72 6.56 3.15
N ALA A 67 2.80 6.98 4.01
CA ALA A 67 1.48 7.47 3.57
C ALA A 67 1.61 8.68 2.63
N GLY A 68 2.45 9.65 2.98
CA GLY A 68 2.74 10.82 2.13
C GLY A 68 3.41 10.44 0.81
N TYR A 69 4.41 9.57 0.86
CA TYR A 69 5.07 9.04 -0.33
C TYR A 69 4.09 8.32 -1.28
N ALA A 70 3.24 7.44 -0.74
CA ALA A 70 2.27 6.68 -1.54
C ALA A 70 1.19 7.59 -2.17
N LEU A 71 0.82 8.69 -1.52
CA LEU A 71 -0.05 9.71 -2.13
C LEU A 71 0.61 10.38 -3.33
N VAL A 72 1.89 10.74 -3.24
CA VAL A 72 2.64 11.30 -4.38
C VAL A 72 2.74 10.28 -5.52
N ARG A 73 3.05 9.02 -5.20
CA ARG A 73 3.09 7.93 -6.19
C ARG A 73 1.74 7.78 -6.91
N ARG A 74 0.63 7.77 -6.16
CA ARG A 74 -0.72 7.68 -6.72
C ARG A 74 -1.04 8.88 -7.64
N ALA A 75 -0.64 10.09 -7.24
CA ALA A 75 -0.81 11.28 -8.06
C ALA A 75 -0.02 11.19 -9.37
N LEU A 76 1.22 10.65 -9.35
CA LEU A 76 2.02 10.42 -10.56
C LEU A 76 1.38 9.41 -11.51
N VAL A 77 0.84 8.30 -10.99
CA VAL A 77 0.10 7.33 -11.83
C VAL A 77 -1.12 7.98 -12.48
N THR A 78 -1.83 8.82 -11.75
CA THR A 78 -3.00 9.56 -12.27
C THR A 78 -2.58 10.55 -13.36
N LEU A 79 -1.51 11.32 -13.10
CA LEU A 79 -0.93 12.25 -14.07
C LEU A 79 -0.53 11.57 -15.39
N TYR A 80 0.10 10.39 -15.34
CA TYR A 80 0.51 9.67 -16.54
C TYR A 80 -0.65 9.09 -17.35
N ARG A 81 -1.81 8.90 -16.72
CA ARG A 81 -3.04 8.50 -17.39
C ARG A 81 -3.75 9.63 -18.11
N GLU A 82 -3.29 10.87 -17.94
CA GLU A 82 -4.02 12.10 -18.31
C GLU A 82 -5.38 12.22 -17.59
N ASP A 83 -5.52 11.57 -16.42
CA ASP A 83 -6.69 11.63 -15.53
C ASP A 83 -6.49 12.64 -14.37
#